data_AF-A0AAD7AQ35-F1
#
_entry.id   AF-A0AAD7AQ35-F1
#
_cell.length_a   1.000
_cell.length_b   1.000
_cell.length_c   1.000
_cell.angle_alpha   90.00
_cell.angle_beta   90.00
_cell.angle_gamma   90.00
#
_symmetry.space_group_name_H-M   'P 1'
#
loop_
_entity.id
_entity.type
_entity.pdbx_description
1 polymer ?
#
loop_
_entity_poly.entity_id
_entity_poly.type
_entity_poly.pdbx_seq_one_letter_code
_entity_poly.pdbx_strand_id
1 'polypeptide(L)'
;MALSLDLHSPQKWIAFRRLAALNCASRLIRRMHLGPSLALLLSYPRTQKSEPLCAIPKHPDGRGPDDFVVFEVEETLFRVHMSLLLLKIWNPVDSVDSTEPGNLTSDPVILSDTAENFRFFLWDLQAFPHELSQLNTGDSDVIDVVNRLLDITEMANKHHLSVLQAPALESLHHFVLSPHFHSVSSAQHCRVLRIALASSTLGQTALLDDVSRRLIHHILRRRSSALDDDNPLLSFVEDGNDTRLRKIRGAIYYRQLIERRLDDDQTTAGSMDEERHVRFDLRRAHASLSALSSRLCASAPHIPCSTSHPACLRAWEEIWVSAIGASQTSPTLLDLADVLGRLRRMVPVLKRLLPKAPGMGIECGLAALEAVGVLRDEVVEGLVDHFVSPPP
;
A
#
# COMPACT_ATOMS: atom_id res chain seq x y z
N MET A 1 -3.12 47.91 -38.08
CA MET A 1 -2.16 47.49 -37.04
C MET A 1 -2.66 46.19 -36.42
N ALA A 2 -2.19 45.06 -36.95
CA ALA A 2 -2.48 43.73 -36.43
C ALA A 2 -1.27 43.28 -35.61
N LEU A 3 -1.47 43.00 -34.32
CA LEU A 3 -0.42 42.45 -33.46
C LEU A 3 -0.39 40.93 -33.65
N SER A 4 0.66 40.46 -34.32
CA SER A 4 1.06 39.05 -34.34
C SER A 4 1.56 38.68 -32.94
N LEU A 5 0.88 37.75 -32.28
CA LEU A 5 1.30 37.19 -30.99
C LEU A 5 2.07 35.90 -31.23
N ASP A 6 3.37 35.96 -30.97
CA ASP A 6 4.29 34.83 -31.08
C ASP A 6 4.09 33.84 -29.90
N LEU A 7 3.77 32.59 -30.23
CA LEU A 7 3.20 31.56 -29.34
C LEU A 7 4.22 30.50 -28.85
N HIS A 8 5.52 30.76 -28.94
CA HIS A 8 6.56 29.78 -28.60
C HIS A 8 7.16 29.87 -27.18
N SER A 9 6.53 30.59 -26.23
CA SER A 9 6.98 30.62 -24.83
C SER A 9 6.15 29.68 -23.94
N PRO A 10 6.77 28.65 -23.30
CA PRO A 10 6.09 27.74 -22.37
C PRO A 10 5.43 28.44 -21.18
N GLN A 11 6.00 29.58 -20.74
CA GLN A 11 5.45 30.34 -19.60
C GLN A 11 4.13 31.07 -19.95
N LYS A 12 3.94 31.49 -21.21
CA LYS A 12 2.68 32.09 -21.67
C LYS A 12 1.55 31.05 -21.78
N TRP A 13 1.90 29.80 -22.09
CA TRP A 13 0.97 28.67 -22.08
C TRP A 13 0.46 28.32 -20.68
N ILE A 14 1.34 28.42 -19.67
CA ILE A 14 0.96 28.21 -18.27
C ILE A 14 0.05 29.34 -17.78
N ALA A 15 0.32 30.59 -18.16
CA ALA A 15 -0.54 31.73 -17.83
C ALA A 15 -1.92 31.64 -18.52
N PHE A 16 -1.98 31.21 -19.78
CA PHE A 16 -3.23 30.99 -20.51
C PHE A 16 -4.06 29.86 -19.90
N ARG A 17 -3.43 28.74 -19.49
CA ARG A 17 -4.12 27.65 -18.77
C ARG A 17 -4.67 28.09 -17.41
N ARG A 18 -3.95 28.94 -16.67
CA ARG A 18 -4.43 29.51 -15.39
C ARG A 18 -5.60 30.47 -15.59
N LEU A 19 -5.59 31.30 -16.62
CA LEU A 19 -6.70 32.21 -16.98
C LEU A 19 -7.93 31.46 -17.51
N ALA A 20 -7.74 30.40 -18.29
CA ALA A 20 -8.82 29.52 -18.74
C ALA A 20 -9.44 28.73 -17.58
N ALA A 21 -8.63 28.25 -16.63
CA ALA A 21 -9.10 27.57 -15.42
C ALA A 21 -9.90 28.51 -14.50
N LEU A 22 -9.46 29.76 -14.31
CA LEU A 22 -10.19 30.77 -13.51
C LEU A 22 -11.52 31.20 -14.17
N ASN A 23 -11.57 31.31 -15.50
CA ASN A 23 -12.81 31.60 -16.22
C ASN A 23 -13.78 30.40 -16.26
N CYS A 24 -13.28 29.17 -16.25
CA CYS A 24 -14.10 27.97 -16.13
C CYS A 24 -14.65 27.81 -14.70
N ALA A 25 -13.82 28.05 -13.67
CA ALA A 25 -14.21 28.04 -12.27
C ALA A 25 -15.25 29.13 -11.93
N SER A 26 -15.10 30.34 -12.47
CA SER A 26 -16.09 31.43 -12.29
C SER A 26 -17.46 31.11 -12.93
N ARG A 27 -17.49 30.38 -14.04
CA ARG A 27 -18.74 29.88 -14.65
C ARG A 27 -19.32 28.66 -13.93
N LEU A 28 -18.48 27.85 -13.28
CA LEU A 28 -18.91 26.72 -12.45
C LEU A 28 -19.51 27.20 -11.12
N ILE A 29 -18.89 28.18 -10.47
CA ILE A 29 -19.36 28.78 -9.20
C ILE A 29 -20.72 29.47 -9.38
N ARG A 30 -20.99 30.08 -10.54
CA ARG A 30 -22.33 30.63 -10.86
C ARG A 30 -23.40 29.59 -11.20
N ARG A 31 -23.03 28.32 -11.43
CA ARG A 31 -23.97 27.20 -11.64
C ARG A 31 -24.18 26.32 -10.40
N MET A 32 -23.40 26.50 -9.32
CA MET A 32 -23.53 25.72 -8.07
C MET A 32 -24.56 26.26 -7.08
N HIS A 33 -25.40 27.24 -7.45
CA HIS A 33 -26.55 27.66 -6.62
C HIS A 33 -27.85 26.87 -6.87
N LEU A 34 -27.77 25.77 -7.63
CA LEU A 34 -28.82 24.75 -7.67
C LEU A 34 -28.28 23.52 -6.94
N GLY A 35 -28.90 23.20 -5.79
CA GLY A 35 -28.46 22.14 -4.89
C GLY A 35 -28.42 20.75 -5.54
N PRO A 36 -27.77 19.77 -4.87
CA PRO A 36 -27.59 18.43 -5.41
C PRO A 36 -28.95 17.77 -5.63
N SER A 37 -29.26 17.48 -6.89
CA SER A 37 -30.45 16.74 -7.28
C SER A 37 -30.25 15.25 -6.94
N LEU A 38 -30.73 14.92 -5.73
CA LEU A 38 -31.26 13.65 -5.24
C LEU A 38 -31.04 12.40 -6.13
N ALA A 39 -30.00 11.63 -5.81
CA ALA A 39 -30.19 10.19 -5.72
C ALA A 39 -31.04 9.95 -4.46
N LEU A 40 -32.30 9.53 -4.64
CA LEU A 40 -33.22 9.24 -3.54
C LEU A 40 -32.74 7.98 -2.78
N LEU A 41 -31.81 8.18 -1.83
CA LEU A 41 -31.62 7.26 -0.72
C LEU A 41 -32.84 7.39 0.18
N LEU A 42 -33.84 6.56 -0.08
CA LEU A 42 -34.99 6.43 0.79
C LEU A 42 -34.68 5.30 1.78
N SER A 43 -34.48 5.68 3.04
CA SER A 43 -34.40 4.73 4.16
C SER A 43 -35.75 4.68 4.87
N TYR A 44 -36.32 3.49 5.01
CA TYR A 44 -37.61 3.30 5.68
C TYR A 44 -37.45 2.39 6.91
N PRO A 45 -38.00 2.76 8.09
CA PRO A 45 -38.06 1.88 9.24
C PRO A 45 -39.10 0.78 9.03
N ARG A 46 -38.74 -0.48 9.33
CA ARG A 46 -39.58 -1.68 9.13
C ARG A 46 -40.84 -1.71 10.00
N THR A 47 -40.90 -0.91 11.07
CA THR A 47 -41.99 -0.91 12.06
C THR A 47 -43.29 -0.28 11.57
N GLN A 48 -43.33 0.29 10.35
CA GLN A 48 -44.61 0.59 9.70
C GLN A 48 -45.29 -0.72 9.29
N LYS A 49 -46.29 -1.11 10.09
CA LYS A 49 -47.24 -2.22 9.89
C LYS A 49 -47.45 -2.51 8.40
N SER A 50 -47.22 -3.76 8.01
CA SER A 50 -47.38 -4.35 6.69
C SER A 50 -48.65 -3.90 5.95
N GLU A 51 -48.61 -2.74 5.30
CA GLU A 51 -49.30 -2.56 4.03
C GLU A 51 -48.46 -3.28 2.97
N PRO A 52 -49.08 -3.99 2.02
CA PRO A 52 -48.33 -4.62 0.94
C PRO A 52 -47.49 -3.53 0.26
N LEU A 53 -46.23 -3.84 -0.05
CA LEU A 53 -45.30 -3.01 -0.85
C LEU A 53 -45.83 -2.65 -2.27
N CYS A 54 -47.13 -2.80 -2.52
CA CYS A 54 -47.87 -2.53 -3.74
C CYS A 54 -48.40 -1.09 -3.82
N ALA A 55 -47.56 -0.08 -3.56
CA ALA A 55 -47.82 1.28 -4.05
C ALA A 55 -46.53 2.11 -4.03
N ILE A 56 -45.44 1.55 -4.57
CA ILE A 56 -44.27 2.36 -4.87
C ILE A 56 -44.71 3.41 -5.92
N PRO A 57 -44.54 4.72 -5.66
CA PRO A 57 -44.86 5.75 -6.64
C PRO A 57 -44.07 5.47 -7.92
N LYS A 58 -44.78 5.27 -9.03
CA LYS A 58 -44.14 5.14 -10.34
C LYS A 58 -43.35 6.41 -10.59
N HIS A 59 -42.05 6.28 -10.84
CA HIS A 59 -41.22 7.42 -11.21
C HIS A 59 -41.81 8.04 -12.49
N PRO A 60 -41.95 9.38 -12.58
CA PRO A 60 -42.58 10.05 -13.72
C PRO A 60 -41.85 9.85 -15.07
N ASP A 61 -40.69 9.21 -15.08
CA ASP A 61 -39.76 9.17 -16.21
C ASP A 61 -39.97 7.95 -17.12
N GLY A 62 -40.92 7.06 -16.82
CA GLY A 62 -41.20 5.87 -17.62
C GLY A 62 -40.08 4.82 -17.65
N ARG A 63 -39.03 4.99 -16.82
CA ARG A 63 -38.03 3.95 -16.55
C ARG A 63 -38.69 2.78 -15.81
N GLY A 64 -38.36 1.56 -16.19
CA GLY A 64 -38.99 0.34 -15.67
C GLY A 64 -38.89 0.21 -14.15
N PRO A 65 -39.85 -0.48 -13.49
CA PRO A 65 -39.87 -0.66 -12.04
C PRO A 65 -38.69 -1.48 -11.46
N ASP A 66 -37.84 -2.07 -12.30
CA ASP A 66 -36.91 -3.16 -11.93
C ASP A 66 -35.46 -2.71 -11.68
N ASP A 67 -35.15 -1.40 -11.74
CA ASP A 67 -33.78 -0.91 -11.61
C ASP A 67 -33.34 -0.63 -10.16
N PHE A 68 -33.90 -1.28 -9.15
CA PHE A 68 -33.51 -1.06 -7.74
C PHE A 68 -33.24 -2.38 -7.01
N VAL A 69 -32.19 -2.38 -6.20
CA VAL A 69 -31.93 -3.43 -5.21
C VAL A 69 -32.34 -2.89 -3.85
N VAL A 70 -33.05 -3.70 -3.08
CA VAL A 70 -33.41 -3.39 -1.69
C VAL A 70 -32.45 -4.14 -0.77
N PHE A 71 -31.76 -3.40 0.09
CA PHE A 71 -30.95 -3.96 1.16
C PHE A 71 -31.70 -3.81 2.48
N GLU A 72 -31.70 -4.84 3.30
CA GLU A 72 -32.19 -4.80 4.67
C GLU A 72 -31.00 -4.78 5.62
N VAL A 73 -30.86 -3.72 6.41
CA VAL A 73 -29.77 -3.54 7.36
C VAL A 73 -30.38 -3.16 8.71
N GLU A 74 -30.21 -4.03 9.70
CA GLU A 74 -30.97 -3.99 10.96
C GLU A 74 -32.48 -3.99 10.70
N GLU A 75 -33.17 -2.89 11.04
CA GLU A 75 -34.61 -2.70 10.79
C GLU A 75 -34.86 -1.63 9.72
N THR A 76 -33.85 -1.31 8.91
CA THR A 76 -33.92 -0.26 7.88
C THR A 76 -33.80 -0.87 6.50
N LEU A 77 -34.78 -0.56 5.64
CA LEU A 77 -34.72 -0.89 4.22
C LEU A 77 -34.08 0.26 3.44
N PHE A 78 -33.05 -0.05 2.68
CA PHE A 78 -32.34 0.86 1.79
C PHE A 78 -32.65 0.49 0.35
N ARG A 79 -33.27 1.40 -0.38
CA ARG A 79 -33.51 1.22 -1.81
C ARG A 79 -32.41 1.91 -2.61
N VAL A 80 -31.60 1.12 -3.31
CA VAL A 80 -30.45 1.59 -4.07
C VAL A 80 -30.67 1.34 -5.55
N HIS A 81 -30.52 2.38 -6.36
CA HIS A 81 -30.68 2.25 -7.80
C HIS A 81 -29.54 1.38 -8.37
N MET A 82 -29.88 0.38 -9.19
CA MET A 82 -28.94 -0.49 -9.86
C MET A 82 -27.93 0.33 -10.65
N SER A 83 -28.33 1.37 -11.38
CA SER A 83 -27.36 2.30 -11.99
C SER A 83 -26.30 2.88 -11.02
N LEU A 84 -26.56 3.10 -9.73
CA LEU A 84 -25.49 3.52 -8.82
C LEU A 84 -24.46 2.40 -8.58
N LEU A 85 -24.93 1.15 -8.60
CA LEU A 85 -24.11 -0.06 -8.51
C LEU A 85 -23.44 -0.41 -9.87
N LEU A 86 -24.13 -0.20 -10.99
CA LEU A 86 -23.76 -0.60 -12.35
C LEU A 86 -22.92 0.46 -13.07
N LEU A 87 -23.34 1.73 -13.04
CA LEU A 87 -22.86 2.81 -13.92
C LEU A 87 -21.44 3.29 -13.56
N LYS A 88 -20.86 2.79 -12.47
CA LYS A 88 -19.59 3.29 -11.94
C LYS A 88 -18.56 2.20 -11.68
N ILE A 89 -18.90 0.93 -11.90
CA ILE A 89 -18.10 -0.24 -11.50
C ILE A 89 -18.18 -1.38 -12.54
N TRP A 90 -19.20 -1.40 -13.39
CA TRP A 90 -19.39 -2.44 -14.40
C TRP A 90 -18.85 -1.96 -15.76
N ASN A 91 -17.68 -2.43 -16.17
CA ASN A 91 -17.32 -2.46 -17.58
C ASN A 91 -17.83 -3.80 -18.12
N PRO A 92 -18.89 -3.86 -18.93
CA PRO A 92 -19.58 -5.11 -19.26
C PRO A 92 -18.86 -5.91 -20.36
N VAL A 93 -17.53 -5.87 -20.41
CA VAL A 93 -16.80 -6.43 -21.54
C VAL A 93 -16.55 -7.93 -21.40
N ASP A 94 -16.44 -8.48 -20.20
CA ASP A 94 -16.13 -9.90 -20.06
C ASP A 94 -16.99 -10.60 -19.00
N SER A 95 -17.79 -11.58 -19.45
CA SER A 95 -18.23 -12.79 -18.71
C SER A 95 -19.46 -12.76 -17.80
N VAL A 96 -20.65 -12.49 -18.36
CA VAL A 96 -21.84 -13.26 -17.96
C VAL A 96 -22.59 -13.70 -19.21
N ASP A 97 -22.33 -14.94 -19.64
CA ASP A 97 -23.21 -15.65 -20.56
C ASP A 97 -24.58 -15.81 -19.89
N SER A 98 -25.55 -15.07 -20.42
CA SER A 98 -26.94 -15.51 -20.61
C SER A 98 -27.53 -16.41 -19.53
N THR A 99 -27.80 -15.86 -18.35
CA THR A 99 -29.00 -16.26 -17.60
C THR A 99 -29.99 -15.12 -17.76
N GLU A 100 -31.19 -15.42 -18.24
CA GLU A 100 -32.22 -14.40 -18.49
C GLU A 100 -32.38 -13.47 -17.29
N PRO A 101 -32.61 -12.16 -17.49
CA PRO A 101 -32.96 -11.21 -16.43
C PRO A 101 -34.38 -11.51 -15.91
N GLY A 102 -34.58 -12.71 -15.37
CA GLY A 102 -35.81 -13.18 -14.79
C GLY A 102 -35.79 -12.91 -13.30
N ASN A 103 -36.60 -11.92 -12.87
CA ASN A 103 -37.00 -11.66 -11.49
C ASN A 103 -35.87 -11.83 -10.46
N LEU A 104 -35.02 -10.80 -10.32
CA LEU A 104 -34.35 -10.54 -9.05
C LEU A 104 -35.47 -10.47 -8.00
N THR A 105 -35.56 -11.54 -7.23
CA THR A 105 -36.64 -11.86 -6.30
C THR A 105 -36.92 -10.70 -5.36
N SER A 106 -38.20 -10.50 -5.03
CA SER A 106 -38.73 -9.46 -4.12
C SER A 106 -38.15 -9.45 -2.69
N ASP A 107 -37.17 -10.30 -2.40
CA ASP A 107 -36.57 -10.46 -1.09
C ASP A 107 -35.37 -9.53 -0.93
N PRO A 108 -35.33 -8.71 0.13
CA PRO A 108 -34.23 -7.77 0.35
C PRO A 108 -32.92 -8.52 0.68
N VAL A 109 -31.80 -7.94 0.26
CA VAL A 109 -30.46 -8.45 0.62
C VAL A 109 -30.18 -8.07 2.07
N ILE A 110 -30.18 -9.04 2.98
CA ILE A 110 -29.96 -8.81 4.41
C ILE A 110 -28.46 -8.65 4.69
N LEU A 111 -28.07 -7.51 5.28
CA LEU A 111 -26.70 -7.24 5.73
C LEU A 111 -26.65 -7.15 7.25
N SER A 112 -25.60 -7.70 7.85
CA SER A 112 -25.39 -7.73 9.30
C SER A 112 -24.75 -6.46 9.88
N ASP A 113 -24.69 -5.37 9.11
CA ASP A 113 -24.07 -4.11 9.53
C ASP A 113 -25.06 -3.19 10.22
N THR A 114 -24.56 -2.08 10.79
CA THR A 114 -25.44 -1.02 11.27
C THR A 114 -26.00 -0.22 10.10
N ALA A 115 -27.23 0.26 10.22
CA ALA A 115 -27.84 1.11 9.19
C ALA A 115 -27.03 2.39 8.95
N GLU A 116 -26.31 2.88 9.96
CA GLU A 116 -25.42 4.04 9.85
C GLU A 116 -24.17 3.74 9.01
N ASN A 117 -23.47 2.63 9.28
CA ASN A 117 -22.30 2.21 8.48
C ASN A 117 -22.68 2.00 7.02
N PHE A 118 -23.83 1.38 6.76
CA PHE A 118 -24.30 1.17 5.40
C PHE A 118 -24.70 2.48 4.71
N ARG A 119 -25.26 3.45 5.45
CA ARG A 119 -25.53 4.78 4.90
C ARG A 119 -24.25 5.52 4.52
N PHE A 120 -23.21 5.46 5.36
CA PHE A 120 -21.90 6.03 5.04
C PHE A 120 -21.31 5.37 3.80
N PHE A 121 -21.36 4.04 3.72
CA PHE A 121 -20.92 3.30 2.55
C PHE A 121 -21.63 3.73 1.26
N LEU A 122 -22.96 3.88 1.27
CA LEU A 122 -23.70 4.33 0.10
C LEU A 122 -23.41 5.79 -0.27
N TRP A 123 -23.14 6.64 0.72
CA TRP A 123 -22.70 8.01 0.46
C TRP A 123 -21.32 8.01 -0.19
N ASP A 124 -20.37 7.28 0.39
CA ASP A 124 -19.02 7.16 -0.13
C ASP A 124 -19.04 6.65 -1.57
N LEU A 125 -19.82 5.61 -1.87
CA LEU A 125 -19.97 5.06 -3.22
C LEU A 125 -20.46 6.09 -4.26
N GLN A 126 -21.28 7.05 -3.84
CA GLN A 126 -21.72 8.13 -4.71
C GLN A 126 -20.64 9.19 -4.95
N ALA A 127 -19.87 9.53 -3.91
CA ALA A 127 -18.81 10.55 -3.94
C ALA A 127 -17.51 10.04 -4.57
N PHE A 128 -17.24 8.74 -4.48
CA PHE A 128 -15.94 8.13 -4.75
C PHE A 128 -15.25 8.45 -6.10
N PRO A 129 -15.93 8.50 -7.27
CA PRO A 129 -15.23 8.53 -8.56
C PRO A 129 -14.44 9.81 -8.83
N HIS A 130 -14.97 10.96 -8.42
CA HIS A 130 -14.30 12.24 -8.64
C HIS A 130 -13.17 12.47 -7.63
N GLU A 131 -13.28 11.86 -6.44
CA GLU A 131 -12.27 11.90 -5.38
C GLU A 131 -11.07 10.99 -5.71
N LEU A 132 -11.28 9.83 -6.35
CA LEU A 132 -10.18 9.00 -6.86
C LEU A 132 -9.30 9.74 -7.88
N SER A 133 -9.91 10.59 -8.70
CA SER A 133 -9.16 11.43 -9.64
C SER A 133 -8.29 12.47 -8.91
N GLN A 134 -8.66 12.85 -7.70
CA GLN A 134 -7.94 13.80 -6.84
C GLN A 134 -6.77 13.16 -6.06
N LEU A 135 -6.72 11.82 -5.96
CA LEU A 135 -5.54 11.14 -5.39
C LEU A 135 -4.24 11.47 -6.13
N ASN A 136 -4.34 11.91 -7.39
CA ASN A 136 -3.19 12.33 -8.20
C ASN A 136 -2.83 13.81 -8.06
N THR A 137 -3.66 14.64 -7.41
CA THR A 137 -3.46 16.10 -7.38
C THR A 137 -2.65 16.60 -6.18
N GLY A 138 -2.25 15.73 -5.26
CA GLY A 138 -1.21 16.02 -4.25
C GLY A 138 -1.60 16.96 -3.11
N ASP A 139 -2.89 17.21 -2.91
CA ASP A 139 -3.42 18.09 -1.85
C ASP A 139 -3.69 17.37 -0.53
N SER A 140 -3.93 18.16 0.53
CA SER A 140 -4.18 17.77 1.93
C SER A 140 -5.23 16.67 2.15
N ASP A 141 -6.06 16.37 1.15
CA ASP A 141 -7.24 15.52 1.27
C ASP A 141 -6.94 14.03 1.02
N VAL A 142 -5.68 13.67 0.68
CA VAL A 142 -5.31 12.27 0.38
C VAL A 142 -5.60 11.33 1.56
N ILE A 143 -5.42 11.76 2.81
CA ILE A 143 -5.64 10.92 3.99
C ILE A 143 -7.12 10.53 4.11
N ASP A 144 -8.03 11.48 3.88
CA ASP A 144 -9.47 11.24 3.98
C ASP A 144 -9.96 10.37 2.84
N VAL A 145 -9.47 10.61 1.62
CA VAL A 145 -9.81 9.76 0.46
C VAL A 145 -9.29 8.33 0.66
N VAL A 146 -8.11 8.15 1.24
CA VAL A 146 -7.57 6.83 1.57
C VAL A 146 -8.43 6.14 2.64
N ASN A 147 -8.85 6.86 3.69
CA ASN A 147 -9.74 6.28 4.71
C ASN A 147 -11.05 5.79 4.09
N ARG A 148 -11.69 6.61 3.25
CA ARG A 148 -12.91 6.21 2.53
C ARG A 148 -12.69 5.00 1.62
N LEU A 149 -11.59 4.98 0.87
CA LEU A 149 -11.23 3.83 0.03
C LEU A 149 -11.05 2.55 0.87
N LEU A 150 -10.42 2.64 2.04
CA LEU A 150 -10.28 1.52 2.97
C LEU A 150 -11.63 1.06 3.52
N ASP A 151 -12.50 2.00 3.91
CA ASP A 151 -13.85 1.71 4.41
C ASP A 151 -14.71 0.99 3.34
N ILE A 152 -14.72 1.50 2.10
CA ILE A 152 -15.41 0.87 0.96
C ILE A 152 -14.86 -0.52 0.71
N THR A 153 -13.54 -0.70 0.71
CA THR A 153 -12.91 -1.99 0.40
C THR A 153 -13.18 -3.02 1.49
N GLU A 154 -13.12 -2.62 2.78
CA GLU A 154 -13.45 -3.47 3.91
C GLU A 154 -14.92 -3.90 3.88
N MET A 155 -15.85 -2.98 3.61
CA MET A 155 -17.27 -3.27 3.47
C MET A 155 -17.57 -4.19 2.29
N ALA A 156 -16.96 -3.91 1.12
CA ALA A 156 -17.12 -4.74 -0.07
C ALA A 156 -16.62 -6.17 0.18
N ASN A 157 -15.49 -6.33 0.88
CA ASN A 157 -14.94 -7.63 1.23
C ASN A 157 -15.80 -8.35 2.28
N LYS A 158 -16.26 -7.65 3.32
CA LYS A 158 -17.09 -8.20 4.40
C LYS A 158 -18.40 -8.78 3.87
N HIS A 159 -19.02 -8.12 2.90
CA HIS A 159 -20.31 -8.53 2.32
C HIS A 159 -20.17 -9.33 1.02
N HIS A 160 -18.96 -9.72 0.63
CA HIS A 160 -18.69 -10.43 -0.62
C HIS A 160 -19.32 -9.75 -1.85
N LEU A 161 -19.31 -8.42 -1.88
CA LEU A 161 -19.82 -7.63 -2.99
C LEU A 161 -18.77 -7.63 -4.11
N SER A 162 -18.65 -8.76 -4.81
CA SER A 162 -17.63 -9.01 -5.84
C SER A 162 -17.52 -7.87 -6.87
N VAL A 163 -18.68 -7.34 -7.25
CA VAL A 163 -18.82 -6.18 -8.14
C VAL A 163 -18.01 -4.98 -7.62
N LEU A 164 -18.12 -4.66 -6.32
CA LEU A 164 -17.44 -3.52 -5.70
C LEU A 164 -16.01 -3.84 -5.28
N GLN A 165 -15.74 -5.11 -4.95
CA GLN A 165 -14.47 -5.56 -4.43
C GLN A 165 -13.33 -5.39 -5.45
N ALA A 166 -13.54 -5.81 -6.70
CA ALA A 166 -12.51 -5.72 -7.74
C ALA A 166 -11.99 -4.30 -8.00
N PRO A 167 -12.83 -3.28 -8.31
CA PRO A 167 -12.36 -1.92 -8.56
C PRO A 167 -11.83 -1.22 -7.30
N ALA A 168 -12.36 -1.55 -6.12
CA ALA A 168 -11.86 -1.02 -4.86
C ALA A 168 -10.45 -1.53 -4.58
N LEU A 169 -10.20 -2.83 -4.80
CA LEU A 169 -8.87 -3.43 -4.69
C LEU A 169 -7.91 -2.90 -5.76
N GLU A 170 -8.35 -2.68 -7.00
CA GLU A 170 -7.54 -2.05 -8.04
C GLU A 170 -7.15 -0.61 -7.66
N SER A 171 -8.10 0.18 -7.16
CA SER A 171 -7.85 1.54 -6.67
C SER A 171 -6.88 1.55 -5.49
N LEU A 172 -7.03 0.58 -4.56
CA LEU A 172 -6.12 0.39 -3.44
C LEU A 172 -4.72 -0.02 -3.91
N HIS A 173 -4.62 -0.87 -4.94
CA HIS A 173 -3.35 -1.26 -5.52
C HIS A 173 -2.64 -0.06 -6.15
N HIS A 174 -3.34 0.76 -6.93
CA HIS A 174 -2.82 2.02 -7.45
C HIS A 174 -2.34 2.96 -6.33
N PHE A 175 -3.10 3.06 -5.24
CA PHE A 175 -2.69 3.84 -4.07
C PHE A 175 -1.40 3.30 -3.43
N VAL A 176 -1.26 1.99 -3.25
CA VAL A 176 -0.03 1.35 -2.73
C VAL A 176 1.17 1.64 -3.64
N LEU A 177 0.95 1.68 -4.95
CA LEU A 177 1.98 2.03 -5.93
C LEU A 177 2.31 3.53 -5.95
N SER A 178 1.47 4.39 -5.38
CA SER A 178 1.71 5.83 -5.28
C SER A 178 2.82 6.15 -4.26
N PRO A 179 3.50 7.31 -4.37
CA PRO A 179 4.46 7.76 -3.36
C PRO A 179 3.80 8.10 -2.02
N HIS A 180 2.50 8.44 -2.01
CA HIS A 180 1.71 8.80 -0.83
C HIS A 180 1.48 7.63 0.12
N PHE A 181 1.70 6.39 -0.31
CA PHE A 181 1.64 5.23 0.58
C PHE A 181 2.63 5.33 1.76
N HIS A 182 3.73 6.08 1.61
CA HIS A 182 4.68 6.27 2.71
C HIS A 182 4.26 7.35 3.73
N SER A 183 3.25 8.15 3.43
CA SER A 183 2.80 9.25 4.30
C SER A 183 1.60 8.90 5.17
N VAL A 184 0.98 7.73 4.98
CA VAL A 184 -0.13 7.29 5.82
C VAL A 184 0.35 6.77 7.17
N SER A 185 -0.57 6.73 8.14
CA SER A 185 -0.28 6.25 9.49
C SER A 185 -0.03 4.74 9.53
N SER A 186 0.63 4.26 10.58
CA SER A 186 0.82 2.83 10.83
C SER A 186 -0.52 2.09 10.95
N ALA A 187 -1.55 2.72 11.55
CA ALA A 187 -2.90 2.17 11.60
C ALA A 187 -3.50 1.96 10.20
N GLN A 188 -3.32 2.92 9.30
CA GLN A 188 -3.75 2.79 7.90
C GLN A 188 -2.94 1.69 7.17
N HIS A 189 -1.63 1.59 7.41
CA HIS A 189 -0.84 0.46 6.89
C HIS A 189 -1.37 -0.90 7.35
N CYS A 190 -1.78 -1.03 8.61
CA CYS A 190 -2.40 -2.26 9.12
C CYS A 190 -3.70 -2.60 8.40
N ARG A 191 -4.56 -1.59 8.15
CA ARG A 191 -5.81 -1.77 7.41
C ARG A 191 -5.56 -2.24 5.98
N VAL A 192 -4.66 -1.56 5.26
CA VAL A 192 -4.25 -1.96 3.90
C VAL A 192 -3.73 -3.40 3.89
N LEU A 193 -2.87 -3.75 4.85
CA LEU A 193 -2.29 -5.08 4.95
C LEU A 193 -3.35 -6.15 5.26
N ARG A 194 -4.31 -5.86 6.15
CA ARG A 194 -5.45 -6.74 6.45
C ARG A 194 -6.30 -7.00 5.21
N ILE A 195 -6.62 -5.96 4.45
CA ILE A 195 -7.36 -6.07 3.19
C ILE A 195 -6.58 -6.94 2.20
N ALA A 196 -5.28 -6.70 2.03
CA ALA A 196 -4.44 -7.45 1.10
C ALA A 196 -4.31 -8.94 1.50
N LEU A 197 -4.23 -9.24 2.80
CA LEU A 197 -4.27 -10.62 3.31
C LEU A 197 -5.61 -11.29 3.00
N ALA A 198 -6.72 -10.58 3.21
CA ALA A 198 -8.04 -11.11 2.93
C ALA A 198 -8.28 -11.29 1.42
N SER A 199 -7.77 -10.41 0.57
CA SER A 199 -7.89 -10.56 -0.89
C SER A 199 -6.99 -11.66 -1.46
N SER A 200 -5.86 -11.93 -0.82
CA SER A 200 -4.95 -13.00 -1.26
C SER A 200 -5.54 -14.40 -1.11
N THR A 201 -6.50 -14.62 -0.20
CA THR A 201 -7.24 -15.90 -0.11
C THR A 201 -8.18 -16.11 -1.30
N LEU A 202 -8.50 -15.03 -2.02
CA LEU A 202 -9.27 -15.02 -3.27
C LEU A 202 -8.36 -15.08 -4.52
N GLY A 203 -7.06 -15.34 -4.35
CA GLY A 203 -6.10 -15.49 -5.45
C GLY A 203 -5.38 -14.19 -5.87
N GLN A 204 -5.71 -13.05 -5.25
CA GLN A 204 -5.04 -11.77 -5.57
C GLN A 204 -3.79 -11.55 -4.71
N THR A 205 -2.72 -12.31 -4.97
CA THR A 205 -1.47 -12.22 -4.19
C THR A 205 -0.64 -10.97 -4.52
N ALA A 206 -0.78 -10.41 -5.72
CA ALA A 206 0.01 -9.27 -6.19
C ALA A 206 -0.10 -8.03 -5.27
N LEU A 207 -1.31 -7.75 -4.76
CA LEU A 207 -1.53 -6.64 -3.83
C LEU A 207 -0.74 -6.86 -2.53
N LEU A 208 -0.80 -8.06 -1.96
CA LEU A 208 -0.09 -8.38 -0.73
C LEU A 208 1.44 -8.28 -0.91
N ASP A 209 1.96 -8.77 -2.03
CA ASP A 209 3.39 -8.68 -2.35
C ASP A 209 3.86 -7.22 -2.47
N ASP A 210 3.09 -6.38 -3.15
CA ASP A 210 3.42 -4.97 -3.34
C ASP A 210 3.29 -4.17 -2.05
N VAL A 211 2.24 -4.40 -1.26
CA VAL A 211 2.07 -3.80 0.08
C VAL A 211 3.24 -4.20 0.97
N SER A 212 3.58 -5.49 1.01
CA SER A 212 4.69 -6.00 1.83
C SER A 212 6.02 -5.38 1.41
N ARG A 213 6.31 -5.35 0.11
CA ARG A 213 7.55 -4.75 -0.43
C ARG A 213 7.65 -3.26 -0.09
N ARG A 214 6.56 -2.51 -0.24
CA ARG A 214 6.48 -1.08 0.07
C ARG A 214 6.64 -0.81 1.55
N LEU A 215 5.95 -1.57 2.41
CA LEU A 215 6.03 -1.45 3.86
C LEU A 215 7.43 -1.77 4.38
N ILE A 216 8.05 -2.86 3.91
CA ILE A 216 9.43 -3.20 4.28
C ILE A 216 10.38 -2.08 3.90
N HIS A 217 10.28 -1.56 2.68
CA HIS A 217 11.10 -0.41 2.27
C HIS A 217 10.83 0.83 3.14
N HIS A 218 9.57 1.09 3.51
CA HIS A 218 9.21 2.18 4.43
C HIS A 218 9.87 2.02 5.80
N ILE A 219 9.68 0.85 6.44
CA ILE A 219 10.21 0.49 7.76
C ILE A 219 11.74 0.64 7.78
N LEU A 220 12.42 0.08 6.79
CA LEU A 220 13.89 0.11 6.71
C LEU A 220 14.46 1.48 6.33
N ARG A 221 13.67 2.36 5.70
CA ARG A 221 14.11 3.70 5.27
C ARG A 221 13.87 4.77 6.33
N ARG A 222 12.83 4.63 7.15
CA ARG A 222 12.41 5.64 8.13
C ARG A 222 13.53 5.86 9.16
N ARG A 223 14.00 7.10 9.33
CA ARG A 223 15.13 7.45 10.22
C ARG A 223 14.73 7.77 11.67
N SER A 224 13.44 7.76 11.98
CA SER A 224 12.90 8.33 13.22
C SER A 224 12.55 7.22 14.21
N SER A 225 12.88 7.46 15.50
CA SER A 225 12.54 6.66 16.67
C SER A 225 11.04 6.59 16.99
N ALA A 226 10.17 7.11 16.10
CA ALA A 226 8.72 7.10 16.26
C ALA A 226 8.08 5.71 16.03
N LEU A 227 8.86 4.63 16.20
CA LEU A 227 8.32 3.35 16.63
C LEU A 227 8.09 3.47 18.14
N ASP A 228 7.19 4.37 18.52
CA ASP A 228 6.73 4.48 19.91
C ASP A 228 6.14 3.13 20.35
N ASP A 229 6.05 2.91 21.67
CA ASP A 229 5.61 1.66 22.29
C ASP A 229 4.26 1.13 21.76
N ASP A 230 3.45 1.99 21.14
CA ASP A 230 2.16 1.66 20.51
C ASP A 230 2.25 1.54 18.98
N ASN A 231 3.15 0.71 18.44
CA ASN A 231 3.14 0.43 17.01
C ASN A 231 2.06 -0.61 16.65
N PRO A 232 0.90 -0.22 16.09
CA PRO A 232 -0.18 -1.16 15.76
C PRO A 232 0.22 -2.19 14.70
N LEU A 233 1.27 -1.90 13.93
CA LEU A 233 1.78 -2.83 12.92
C LEU A 233 2.51 -4.00 13.56
N LEU A 234 3.18 -3.79 14.69
CA LEU A 234 3.84 -4.88 15.41
C LEU A 234 2.80 -5.82 16.02
N SER A 235 1.85 -5.27 16.78
CA SER A 235 0.78 -6.09 17.39
C SER A 235 -0.01 -6.86 16.34
N PHE A 236 -0.38 -6.20 15.23
CA PHE A 236 -1.06 -6.86 14.12
C PHE A 236 -0.26 -8.04 13.53
N VAL A 237 1.06 -7.88 13.38
CA VAL A 237 1.93 -8.91 12.81
C VAL A 237 2.23 -10.02 13.82
N GLU A 238 2.23 -9.75 15.12
CA GLU A 238 2.45 -10.76 16.18
C GLU A 238 1.19 -11.59 16.43
N ASP A 239 0.02 -10.97 16.48
CA ASP A 239 -1.27 -11.65 16.63
C ASP A 239 -1.55 -12.59 15.44
N GLY A 240 -1.15 -12.17 14.24
CA GLY A 240 -1.24 -12.98 13.04
C GLY A 240 -0.08 -13.97 12.94
N ASN A 241 -0.30 -15.24 13.28
CA ASN A 241 0.64 -16.34 12.97
C ASN A 241 0.76 -16.66 11.46
N ASP A 242 0.48 -15.68 10.60
CA ASP A 242 0.51 -15.84 9.15
C ASP A 242 1.94 -15.78 8.62
N THR A 243 2.39 -16.89 8.06
CA THR A 243 3.72 -17.03 7.45
C THR A 243 3.99 -16.00 6.34
N ARG A 244 2.95 -15.43 5.72
CA ARG A 244 3.07 -14.40 4.68
C ARG A 244 3.54 -13.06 5.23
N LEU A 245 3.34 -12.81 6.53
CA LEU A 245 3.78 -11.59 7.22
C LEU A 245 5.20 -11.68 7.76
N ARG A 246 5.84 -12.83 7.61
CA ARG A 246 7.17 -13.13 8.14
C ARG A 246 8.24 -12.10 7.74
N LYS A 247 8.21 -11.61 6.49
CA LYS A 247 9.15 -10.60 5.97
C LYS A 247 8.98 -9.25 6.66
N ILE A 248 7.73 -8.82 6.83
CA ILE A 248 7.37 -7.57 7.52
C ILE A 248 7.79 -7.67 8.99
N ARG A 249 7.50 -8.80 9.64
CA ARG A 249 7.91 -9.09 11.02
C ARG A 249 9.43 -8.96 11.19
N GLY A 250 10.20 -9.64 10.34
CA GLY A 250 11.66 -9.56 10.33
C GLY A 250 12.18 -8.13 10.13
N ALA A 251 11.56 -7.35 9.25
CA ALA A 251 11.92 -5.95 9.03
C ALA A 251 11.64 -5.06 10.26
N ILE A 252 10.54 -5.29 10.99
CA ILE A 252 10.22 -4.57 12.22
C ILE A 252 11.24 -4.91 13.32
N TYR A 253 11.52 -6.19 13.55
CA TYR A 253 12.50 -6.63 14.55
C TYR A 253 13.92 -6.15 14.23
N TYR A 254 14.32 -6.21 12.95
CA TYR A 254 15.58 -5.63 12.49
C TYR A 254 15.64 -4.14 12.81
N ARG A 255 14.55 -3.40 12.55
CA ARG A 255 14.50 -1.98 12.83
C ARG A 255 14.65 -1.68 14.33
N GLN A 256 13.92 -2.39 15.18
CA GLN A 256 14.02 -2.28 16.63
C GLN A 256 15.44 -2.58 17.14
N LEU A 257 16.11 -3.59 16.58
CA LEU A 257 17.49 -3.92 16.93
C LEU A 257 18.45 -2.76 16.63
N ILE A 258 18.32 -2.13 15.46
CA ILE A 258 19.18 -1.00 15.06
C ILE A 258 18.89 0.26 15.88
N GLU A 259 17.64 0.48 16.29
CA GLU A 259 17.24 1.66 17.09
C GLU A 259 17.63 1.52 18.56
N ARG A 260 17.29 0.40 19.23
CA ARG A 260 17.51 0.20 20.67
C ARG A 260 18.98 0.26 21.08
N ARG A 261 19.91 -0.04 20.17
CA ARG A 261 21.34 0.08 20.45
C ARG A 261 21.77 1.53 20.72
N LEU A 262 21.02 2.52 20.24
CA LEU A 262 21.32 3.92 20.50
C LEU A 262 21.04 4.31 21.96
N ASP A 263 20.25 3.52 22.71
CA ASP A 263 19.71 3.90 24.02
C ASP A 263 20.22 3.04 25.20
N ASP A 264 21.09 2.04 24.94
CA ASP A 264 21.54 1.02 25.93
C ASP A 264 22.38 1.59 27.11
N ASP A 265 22.69 2.90 27.09
CA ASP A 265 23.41 3.58 28.18
C ASP A 265 22.50 4.08 29.33
N GLN A 266 21.16 3.98 29.24
CA GLN A 266 20.26 4.66 30.19
C GLN A 266 19.14 3.84 30.84
N THR A 267 19.03 2.52 30.66
CA THR A 267 17.75 1.85 31.02
C THR A 267 17.58 1.54 32.52
N THR A 268 16.50 2.14 33.04
CA THR A 268 15.81 2.02 34.32
C THR A 268 15.06 0.68 34.47
N ALA A 269 14.77 0.30 35.72
CA ALA A 269 14.22 -0.99 36.15
C ALA A 269 12.73 -1.21 35.75
N GLY A 270 12.50 -1.64 34.51
CA GLY A 270 11.20 -2.14 34.01
C GLY A 270 10.89 -3.59 34.42
N SER A 271 9.66 -4.03 34.08
CA SER A 271 9.14 -5.39 34.33
C SER A 271 10.09 -6.46 33.80
N MET A 272 10.68 -7.25 34.71
CA MET A 272 11.90 -8.01 34.39
C MET A 272 11.73 -9.14 33.37
N ASP A 273 10.59 -9.83 33.29
CA ASP A 273 10.54 -11.13 32.62
C ASP A 273 10.26 -11.06 31.11
N GLU A 274 9.31 -10.24 30.65
CA GLU A 274 9.07 -10.04 29.20
C GLU A 274 10.25 -9.32 28.54
N GLU A 275 10.80 -8.32 29.24
CA GLU A 275 11.94 -7.56 28.76
C GLU A 275 13.21 -8.44 28.63
N ARG A 276 13.37 -9.46 29.49
CA ARG A 276 14.46 -10.43 29.39
C ARG A 276 14.40 -11.28 28.13
N HIS A 277 13.22 -11.77 27.76
CA HIS A 277 13.04 -12.59 26.56
C HIS A 277 13.36 -11.78 25.29
N VAL A 278 12.78 -10.58 25.18
CA VAL A 278 13.05 -9.69 24.04
C VAL A 278 14.53 -9.31 23.97
N ARG A 279 15.18 -9.00 25.10
CA ARG A 279 16.63 -8.73 25.14
C ARG A 279 17.47 -9.93 24.70
N PHE A 280 17.09 -11.14 25.11
CA PHE A 280 17.81 -12.36 24.72
C PHE A 280 17.74 -12.57 23.20
N ASP A 281 16.53 -12.47 22.62
CA ASP A 281 16.32 -12.64 21.18
C ASP A 281 17.05 -11.56 20.36
N LEU A 282 17.06 -10.31 20.82
CA LEU A 282 17.80 -9.23 20.17
C LEU A 282 19.32 -9.45 20.19
N ARG A 283 19.89 -9.93 21.30
CA ARG A 283 21.33 -10.24 21.39
C ARG A 283 21.72 -11.39 20.47
N ARG A 284 20.88 -12.42 20.41
CA ARG A 284 21.05 -13.54 19.49
C ARG A 284 21.01 -13.06 18.04
N ALA A 285 20.01 -12.27 17.69
CA ALA A 285 19.88 -11.68 16.35
C ALA A 285 21.08 -10.82 16.00
N HIS A 286 21.57 -10.00 16.95
CA HIS A 286 22.77 -9.19 16.79
C HIS A 286 24.01 -10.04 16.43
N ALA A 287 24.26 -11.11 17.20
CA ALA A 287 25.39 -12.00 16.94
C ALA A 287 25.27 -12.69 15.57
N SER A 288 24.06 -13.14 15.22
CA SER A 288 23.78 -13.81 13.95
C SER A 288 23.96 -12.87 12.74
N LEU A 289 23.43 -11.64 12.82
CA LEU A 289 23.58 -10.61 11.78
C LEU A 289 25.03 -10.10 11.69
N SER A 290 25.73 -9.99 12.81
CA SER A 290 27.16 -9.65 12.82
C SER A 290 28.00 -10.73 12.11
N ALA A 291 27.70 -12.00 12.34
CA ALA A 291 28.33 -13.10 11.62
C ALA A 291 28.03 -13.07 10.12
N LEU A 292 26.79 -12.75 9.73
CA LEU A 292 26.40 -12.53 8.33
C LEU A 292 27.19 -11.38 7.70
N SER A 293 27.27 -10.24 8.39
CA SER A 293 28.05 -9.06 7.98
C SER A 293 29.52 -9.40 7.72
N SER A 294 30.13 -10.20 8.60
CA SER A 294 31.51 -10.68 8.44
C SER A 294 31.68 -11.57 7.20
N ARG A 295 30.73 -12.48 6.93
CA ARG A 295 30.75 -13.32 5.72
C ARG A 295 30.63 -12.47 4.45
N LEU A 296 29.74 -11.48 4.45
CA LEU A 296 29.59 -10.53 3.34
C LEU A 296 30.86 -9.68 3.12
N CYS A 297 31.57 -9.35 4.19
CA CYS A 297 32.84 -8.64 4.08
C CYS A 297 33.95 -9.54 3.50
N ALA A 298 33.88 -10.85 3.71
CA ALA A 298 34.89 -11.80 3.27
C ALA A 298 34.69 -12.28 1.82
N SER A 299 33.46 -12.30 1.32
CA SER A 299 33.13 -12.87 0.01
C SER A 299 32.17 -11.97 -0.77
N ALA A 300 32.51 -11.67 -2.02
CA ALA A 300 31.65 -10.94 -2.93
C ALA A 300 30.49 -11.83 -3.40
N PRO A 301 29.28 -11.28 -3.63
CA PRO A 301 28.17 -12.07 -4.15
C PRO A 301 28.50 -12.58 -5.55
N HIS A 302 28.02 -13.79 -5.85
CA HIS A 302 28.23 -14.43 -7.14
C HIS A 302 27.53 -13.65 -8.25
N ILE A 303 28.24 -13.38 -9.34
CA ILE A 303 27.70 -12.68 -10.51
C ILE A 303 27.44 -13.69 -11.64
N PRO A 304 26.20 -13.80 -12.18
CA PRO A 304 25.91 -14.66 -13.32
C PRO A 304 26.40 -13.98 -14.60
N CYS A 305 27.71 -13.94 -14.84
CA CYS A 305 28.24 -13.43 -16.10
C CYS A 305 28.30 -14.55 -17.14
N SER A 306 27.52 -14.43 -18.22
CA SER A 306 27.35 -15.42 -19.31
C SER A 306 28.66 -15.84 -19.98
N THR A 307 29.68 -14.98 -19.91
CA THR A 307 31.01 -15.21 -20.50
C THR A 307 32.09 -15.52 -19.46
N SER A 308 31.72 -15.66 -18.18
CA SER A 308 32.58 -16.09 -17.05
C SER A 308 34.07 -15.72 -17.19
N HIS A 309 34.35 -14.47 -17.54
CA HIS A 309 35.72 -14.02 -17.72
C HIS A 309 36.39 -13.97 -16.33
N PRO A 310 37.48 -14.73 -16.09
CA PRO A 310 38.18 -14.70 -14.80
C PRO A 310 38.65 -13.28 -14.41
N ALA A 311 38.89 -12.43 -15.40
CA ALA A 311 39.20 -11.01 -15.21
C ALA A 311 38.04 -10.22 -14.58
N CYS A 312 36.80 -10.46 -15.01
CA CYS A 312 35.62 -9.79 -14.45
C CYS A 312 35.39 -10.20 -12.99
N LEU A 313 35.55 -11.50 -12.68
CA LEU A 313 35.40 -12.00 -11.31
C LEU A 313 36.44 -11.39 -10.38
N ARG A 314 37.71 -11.34 -10.79
CA ARG A 314 38.78 -10.70 -10.02
C ARG A 314 38.53 -9.20 -9.83
N ALA A 315 38.17 -8.49 -10.91
CA ALA A 315 37.83 -7.08 -10.83
C ALA A 315 36.63 -6.83 -9.89
N TRP A 316 35.64 -7.72 -9.90
CA TRP A 316 34.50 -7.65 -9.00
C TRP A 316 34.90 -7.82 -7.54
N GLU A 317 35.73 -8.81 -7.21
CA GLU A 317 36.25 -9.02 -5.85
C GLU A 317 37.04 -7.80 -5.34
N GLU A 318 37.91 -7.23 -6.17
CA GLU A 318 38.70 -6.04 -5.84
C GLU A 318 37.81 -4.81 -5.57
N ILE A 319 36.78 -4.60 -6.41
CA ILE A 319 35.81 -3.51 -6.24
C ILE A 319 34.95 -3.73 -4.99
N TRP A 320 34.54 -4.97 -4.72
CA TRP A 320 33.76 -5.33 -3.55
C TRP A 320 34.51 -5.01 -2.26
N VAL A 321 35.77 -5.48 -2.14
CA VAL A 321 36.66 -5.18 -1.00
C VAL A 321 36.86 -3.67 -0.85
N SER A 322 37.10 -2.97 -1.96
CA SER A 322 37.25 -1.52 -1.97
C SER A 322 35.98 -0.80 -1.49
N ALA A 323 34.79 -1.26 -1.91
CA ALA A 323 33.52 -0.70 -1.48
C ALA A 323 33.21 -0.97 0.00
N ILE A 324 33.59 -2.15 0.53
CA ILE A 324 33.49 -2.46 1.95
C ILE A 324 34.38 -1.51 2.75
N GLY A 325 35.66 -1.35 2.37
CA GLY A 325 36.58 -0.44 3.05
C GLY A 325 36.08 1.00 3.06
N ALA A 326 35.56 1.47 1.92
CA ALA A 326 34.96 2.81 1.81
C ALA A 326 33.68 2.97 2.65
N SER A 327 32.93 1.90 2.90
CA SER A 327 31.74 1.94 3.75
C SER A 327 32.07 1.99 5.25
N GLN A 328 33.27 1.54 5.65
CA GLN A 328 33.73 1.49 7.04
C GLN A 328 34.34 2.81 7.52
N THR A 329 34.85 3.65 6.60
CA THR A 329 35.47 4.94 6.95
C THR A 329 34.47 6.03 7.35
N SER A 330 33.17 5.75 7.30
CA SER A 330 32.16 6.71 7.78
C SER A 330 32.25 6.84 9.30
N PRO A 331 32.38 8.06 9.86
CA PRO A 331 32.53 8.29 11.30
C PRO A 331 31.31 7.89 12.14
N THR A 332 30.19 7.56 11.49
CA THR A 332 29.09 6.87 12.16
C THR A 332 29.49 5.40 12.30
N LEU A 333 30.04 5.04 13.46
CA LEU A 333 30.39 3.67 13.83
C LEU A 333 29.19 2.77 13.55
N LEU A 334 29.29 2.10 12.42
CA LEU A 334 28.19 1.32 11.93
C LEU A 334 28.19 -0.01 12.63
N ASP A 335 27.03 -0.34 13.18
CA ASP A 335 26.83 -1.63 13.78
C ASP A 335 27.23 -2.72 12.78
N LEU A 336 28.00 -3.70 13.25
CA LEU A 336 28.25 -4.92 12.51
C LEU A 336 26.93 -5.61 12.16
N ALA A 337 25.91 -5.49 13.01
CA ALA A 337 24.57 -6.02 12.75
C ALA A 337 23.76 -5.21 11.71
N ASP A 338 24.14 -3.98 11.35
CA ASP A 338 23.43 -3.18 10.30
C ASP A 338 23.85 -3.61 8.87
N VAL A 339 23.56 -4.85 8.53
CA VAL A 339 23.87 -5.45 7.22
C VAL A 339 23.20 -4.70 6.08
N LEU A 340 21.91 -4.37 6.22
CA LEU A 340 21.14 -3.71 5.16
C LEU A 340 21.56 -2.25 4.95
N GLY A 341 21.86 -1.52 6.03
CA GLY A 341 22.42 -0.18 5.92
C GLY A 341 23.81 -0.19 5.27
N ARG A 342 24.63 -1.22 5.55
CA ARG A 342 25.94 -1.40 4.91
C ARG A 342 25.79 -1.60 3.40
N LEU A 343 24.97 -2.56 2.97
CA LEU A 343 24.70 -2.80 1.55
C LEU A 343 24.18 -1.53 0.87
N ARG A 344 23.24 -0.81 1.51
CA ARG A 344 22.71 0.46 1.00
C ARG A 344 23.78 1.52 0.75
N ARG A 345 24.79 1.63 1.63
CA ARG A 345 25.92 2.59 1.45
C ARG A 345 26.96 2.10 0.45
N MET A 346 27.12 0.79 0.27
CA MET A 346 28.02 0.22 -0.72
C MET A 346 27.52 0.48 -2.15
N VAL A 347 26.21 0.40 -2.42
CA VAL A 347 25.66 0.54 -3.78
C VAL A 347 26.11 1.83 -4.51
N PRO A 348 26.06 3.04 -3.93
CA PRO A 348 26.60 4.24 -4.56
C PRO A 348 28.11 4.18 -4.85
N VAL A 349 28.88 3.52 -3.97
CA VAL A 349 30.34 3.34 -4.16
C VAL A 349 30.59 2.39 -5.33
N LEU A 350 29.87 1.26 -5.38
CA LEU A 350 29.95 0.30 -6.48
C LEU A 350 29.60 0.95 -7.81
N LYS A 351 28.48 1.70 -7.90
CA LYS A 351 28.08 2.44 -9.11
C LYS A 351 29.15 3.41 -9.62
N ARG A 352 29.98 3.95 -8.73
CA ARG A 352 31.09 4.86 -9.08
C ARG A 352 32.37 4.13 -9.49
N LEU A 353 32.64 2.96 -8.91
CA LEU A 353 33.86 2.17 -9.16
C LEU A 353 33.73 1.27 -10.40
N LEU A 354 32.56 0.64 -10.61
CA LEU A 354 32.33 -0.30 -11.70
C LEU A 354 32.71 0.25 -13.09
N PRO A 355 32.32 1.48 -13.49
CA PRO A 355 32.66 1.99 -14.82
C PRO A 355 34.16 2.28 -15.02
N LYS A 356 34.93 2.32 -13.93
CA LYS A 356 36.38 2.64 -13.94
C LYS A 356 37.25 1.39 -13.86
N ALA A 357 36.66 0.22 -13.63
CA ALA A 357 37.39 -0.99 -13.37
C ALA A 357 37.93 -1.60 -14.66
N PRO A 358 39.26 -1.74 -14.82
CA PRO A 358 39.81 -2.41 -15.98
C PRO A 358 39.38 -3.88 -15.98
N GLY A 359 38.95 -4.38 -17.14
CA GLY A 359 38.55 -5.78 -17.29
C GLY A 359 37.13 -6.12 -16.83
N MET A 360 36.36 -5.15 -16.31
CA MET A 360 34.92 -5.32 -16.07
C MET A 360 34.13 -4.79 -17.28
N GLY A 361 33.50 -5.69 -18.03
CA GLY A 361 32.54 -5.29 -19.07
C GLY A 361 31.27 -4.68 -18.47
N ILE A 362 30.57 -3.85 -19.24
CA ILE A 362 29.31 -3.19 -18.81
C ILE A 362 28.28 -4.22 -18.37
N GLU A 363 28.14 -5.33 -19.11
CA GLU A 363 27.20 -6.41 -18.79
C GLU A 363 27.51 -7.08 -17.44
N CYS A 364 28.76 -7.49 -17.18
CA CYS A 364 29.12 -8.04 -15.87
C CYS A 364 28.98 -7.00 -14.75
N GLY A 365 29.21 -5.71 -15.04
CA GLY A 365 28.99 -4.62 -14.07
C GLY A 365 27.51 -4.44 -13.70
N LEU A 366 26.59 -4.56 -14.66
CA LEU A 366 25.15 -4.55 -14.40
C LEU A 366 24.71 -5.80 -13.62
N ALA A 367 25.19 -6.98 -14.03
CA ALA A 367 24.95 -8.23 -13.32
C ALA A 367 25.48 -8.19 -11.87
N ALA A 368 26.60 -7.51 -11.62
CA ALA A 368 27.13 -7.30 -10.28
C ALA A 368 26.21 -6.43 -9.42
N LEU A 369 25.65 -5.34 -9.97
CA LEU A 369 24.69 -4.50 -9.25
C LEU A 369 23.39 -5.25 -8.97
N GLU A 370 22.94 -6.08 -9.91
CA GLU A 370 21.78 -6.96 -9.74
C GLU A 370 22.03 -8.00 -8.65
N ALA A 371 23.19 -8.65 -8.63
CA ALA A 371 23.57 -9.61 -7.59
C ALA A 371 23.56 -8.99 -6.18
N VAL A 372 23.96 -7.72 -6.04
CA VAL A 372 23.83 -6.99 -4.77
C VAL A 372 22.37 -6.71 -4.40
N GLY A 373 21.51 -6.46 -5.40
CA GLY A 373 20.06 -6.35 -5.21
C GLY A 373 19.44 -7.65 -4.72
N VAL A 374 19.73 -8.77 -5.41
CA VAL A 374 19.31 -10.12 -5.02
C VAL A 374 19.77 -10.45 -3.62
N LEU A 375 21.06 -10.23 -3.31
CA LEU A 375 21.59 -10.46 -1.97
C LEU A 375 20.85 -9.63 -0.90
N ARG A 376 20.55 -8.36 -1.18
CA ARG A 376 19.79 -7.52 -0.25
C ARG A 376 18.40 -8.12 -0.01
N ASP A 377 17.73 -8.58 -1.07
CA ASP A 377 16.40 -9.16 -0.97
C ASP A 377 16.48 -10.49 -0.19
N GLU A 378 17.45 -11.36 -0.45
CA GLU A 378 17.71 -12.58 0.33
C GLU A 378 17.90 -12.29 1.83
N VAL A 379 18.67 -11.25 2.17
CA VAL A 379 18.83 -10.83 3.57
C VAL A 379 17.48 -10.40 4.17
N VAL A 380 16.67 -9.64 3.43
CA VAL A 380 15.33 -9.21 3.86
C VAL A 380 14.40 -10.39 4.08
N GLU A 381 14.40 -11.37 3.17
CA GLU A 381 13.60 -12.61 3.26
C GLU A 381 13.97 -13.43 4.50
N GLY A 382 15.27 -13.52 4.81
CA GLY A 382 15.81 -14.27 5.95
C GLY A 382 15.84 -13.52 7.28
N LEU A 383 15.41 -12.25 7.34
CA LEU A 383 15.58 -11.42 8.54
C LEU A 383 15.04 -12.08 9.81
N VAL A 384 13.82 -12.61 9.73
CA VAL A 384 13.12 -13.21 10.87
C VAL A 384 13.85 -14.43 11.47
N ASP A 385 14.65 -15.16 10.67
CA ASP A 385 15.38 -16.36 11.10
C ASP A 385 16.52 -16.02 12.05
N HIS A 386 16.95 -14.76 12.06
CA HIS A 386 17.91 -14.27 13.03
C HIS A 386 17.29 -14.05 14.42
N PHE A 387 15.97 -13.85 14.49
CA PHE A 387 15.24 -13.56 15.73
C PHE A 387 14.56 -14.79 16.33
N VAL A 388 14.12 -15.74 15.49
CA VAL A 388 13.45 -16.95 15.97
C VAL A 388 14.49 -18.01 16.33
N SER A 389 14.33 -18.65 17.49
CA SER A 389 15.14 -19.81 17.84
C SER A 389 14.79 -20.97 16.90
N PRO A 390 15.79 -21.70 16.32
CA PRO A 390 15.50 -22.89 15.57
C PRO A 390 14.70 -23.83 16.47
N PRO A 391 13.71 -24.53 15.91
CA PRO A 391 12.99 -25.54 16.67
C PRO A 391 14.01 -26.52 17.28
N PRO A 392 13.83 -26.92 18.55
CA PRO A 392 14.75 -27.78 19.27
C PRO A 392 14.94 -29.15 18.63
#